data_AF-A0A5J4LKC2-F1
#
_entry.id   AF-A0A5J4LKC2-F1
#
_cell.length_a   1.000
_cell.length_b   1.000
_cell.length_c   1.000
_cell.angle_alpha   90.00
_cell.angle_beta   90.00
_cell.angle_gamma   90.00
#
_symmetry.space_group_name_H-M   'P 1'
#
loop_
_entity.id
_entity.type
_entity.pdbx_description
1 polymer ?
#
loop_
_entity_poly.entity_id
_entity_poly.type
_entity_poly.pdbx_seq_one_letter_code
_entity_poly.pdbx_strand_id
1 'polypeptide(L)'
;MRRVSPAMIHTYFEYITTQYPAQTAHDMLLVSLHGPTRGQPWTTAAARGVLRRSATRVEIGRVVPHAFRHSFATAVLDAARGNAVIARDAGGWASAATVEQVYGHVDVHDPVFTAALEQVWGTQP
;
A
#
# COMPACT_ATOMS: atom_id res chain seq x y z
N MET A 1 9.00 8.35 9.81
CA MET A 1 9.42 7.57 8.62
C MET A 1 8.30 6.59 8.26
N ARG A 2 7.91 6.44 6.99
CA ARG A 2 6.88 5.46 6.57
C ARG A 2 7.55 4.15 6.17
N ARG A 3 7.02 3.01 6.59
CA ARG A 3 7.56 1.69 6.27
C ARG A 3 6.78 1.03 5.13
N VAL A 4 7.46 0.20 4.35
CA VAL A 4 6.90 -0.59 3.25
C VAL A 4 7.50 -2.00 3.31
N SER A 5 6.78 -2.98 2.77
CA SER A 5 7.26 -4.37 2.80
C SER A 5 8.50 -4.55 1.91
N PRO A 6 9.38 -5.51 2.23
CA PRO A 6 10.48 -5.88 1.34
C PRO A 6 9.99 -6.21 -0.08
N ALA A 7 8.89 -6.96 -0.21
CA ALA A 7 8.29 -7.27 -1.51
C ALA A 7 7.92 -6.01 -2.31
N MET A 8 7.38 -4.98 -1.65
CA MET A 8 7.06 -3.70 -2.31
C MET A 8 8.32 -2.97 -2.78
N ILE A 9 9.40 -3.03 -1.99
CA ILE A 9 10.72 -2.48 -2.38
C ILE A 9 11.25 -3.21 -3.62
N HIS A 10 11.18 -4.54 -3.64
CA HIS A 10 11.61 -5.33 -4.79
C HIS A 10 10.78 -5.01 -6.04
N THR A 11 9.46 -4.98 -5.95
CA THR A 11 8.59 -4.62 -7.07
C THR A 11 8.83 -3.19 -7.54
N TYR A 12 9.11 -2.25 -6.63
CA TYR A 12 9.49 -0.88 -7.00
C TYR A 12 10.79 -0.85 -7.82
N PHE A 13 11.83 -1.54 -7.37
CA PHE A 13 13.11 -1.57 -8.10
C PHE A 13 12.99 -2.29 -9.44
N GLU A 14 12.28 -3.42 -9.48
CA GLU A 14 11.98 -4.11 -10.73
C GLU A 14 11.25 -3.17 -11.70
N TYR A 15 10.21 -2.48 -11.23
CA TYR A 15 9.46 -1.53 -12.03
C TYR A 15 10.33 -0.39 -12.57
N ILE A 16 11.12 0.27 -11.71
CA ILE A 16 11.91 1.44 -12.12
C ILE A 16 13.06 1.07 -13.08
N THR A 17 13.61 -0.13 -12.95
CA THR A 17 14.77 -0.57 -13.75
C THR A 17 14.39 -1.28 -15.05
N THR A 18 13.20 -1.91 -15.11
CA THR A 18 12.81 -2.75 -16.26
C THR A 18 11.64 -2.19 -17.08
N GLN A 19 10.76 -1.40 -16.46
CA GLN A 19 9.50 -0.98 -17.08
C GLN A 19 9.35 0.54 -17.22
N TYR A 20 9.85 1.30 -16.24
CA TYR A 20 9.70 2.75 -16.23
C TYR A 20 10.45 3.40 -17.40
N PRO A 21 9.85 4.36 -18.12
CA PRO A 21 10.52 5.05 -19.22
C PRO A 21 11.77 5.79 -18.75
N ALA A 22 12.85 5.71 -19.54
CA ALA A 22 14.13 6.34 -19.20
C ALA A 22 14.07 7.87 -19.10
N GLN A 23 13.08 8.50 -19.75
CA GLN A 23 12.90 9.96 -19.73
C GLN A 23 11.41 10.28 -19.56
N THR A 24 11.09 11.02 -18.52
CA THR A 24 9.77 11.59 -18.26
C THR A 24 9.91 13.08 -17.99
N ALA A 25 8.96 13.89 -18.46
CA ALA A 25 8.93 15.33 -18.20
C ALA A 25 8.26 15.70 -16.86
N HIS A 26 8.16 14.73 -15.95
CA HIS A 26 7.42 14.84 -14.69
C HIS A 26 8.00 13.87 -13.64
N ASP A 27 7.60 14.07 -12.39
CA ASP A 27 8.08 13.30 -11.23
C ASP A 27 7.10 12.20 -10.76
N MET A 28 6.08 11.89 -11.55
CA MET A 28 5.08 10.88 -11.19
C MET A 28 5.61 9.45 -11.34
N LEU A 29 5.48 8.65 -10.29
CA LEU A 29 5.99 7.27 -10.26
C LEU A 29 5.17 6.30 -11.11
N LEU A 30 3.84 6.39 -11.13
CA LEU A 30 3.01 5.45 -11.87
C LEU A 30 2.61 6.05 -13.22
N VAL A 31 3.10 5.44 -14.29
CA VAL A 31 2.86 5.88 -15.68
C VAL A 31 2.26 4.79 -16.54
N SER A 32 1.57 5.18 -17.61
CA SER A 32 1.08 4.25 -18.62
C SER A 32 2.27 3.58 -19.31
N LEU A 33 2.35 2.25 -19.28
CA LEU A 33 3.47 1.51 -19.89
C LEU A 33 3.26 1.18 -21.37
N HIS A 34 2.01 1.26 -21.84
CA HIS A 34 1.60 0.83 -23.18
C HIS A 34 0.59 1.81 -23.76
N GLY A 35 0.45 1.77 -25.09
CA GLY A 35 -0.55 2.54 -25.84
C GLY A 35 -0.17 4.00 -26.08
N PRO A 36 -1.11 4.81 -26.60
CA PRO A 36 -0.83 6.17 -27.07
C PRO A 36 -0.38 7.15 -25.98
N THR A 37 -0.69 6.85 -24.71
CA THR A 37 -0.33 7.69 -23.56
C THR A 37 0.89 7.16 -22.81
N ARG A 38 1.72 6.31 -23.44
CA ARG A 38 2.90 5.72 -22.80
C ARG A 38 3.80 6.81 -22.19
N GLY A 39 4.23 6.58 -20.96
CA GLY A 39 5.03 7.50 -20.16
C GLY A 39 4.26 8.63 -19.50
N GLN A 40 2.96 8.77 -19.75
CA GLN A 40 2.15 9.77 -19.04
C GLN A 40 1.68 9.26 -17.68
N PRO A 41 1.48 10.15 -16.68
CA PRO A 41 1.02 9.77 -15.35
C PRO A 41 -0.33 9.05 -15.39
N TRP A 42 -0.52 8.11 -14.48
CA TRP A 42 -1.83 7.49 -14.28
C TRP A 42 -2.85 8.49 -13.75
N THR A 43 -4.04 8.46 -14.36
CA THR A 43 -5.24 9.01 -13.74
C THR A 43 -5.78 8.04 -12.68
N THR A 44 -6.67 8.51 -11.81
CA THR A 44 -7.37 7.62 -10.86
C THR A 44 -8.16 6.51 -11.57
N ALA A 45 -8.66 6.78 -12.78
CA ALA A 45 -9.34 5.80 -13.61
C ALA A 45 -8.37 4.71 -14.13
N ALA A 46 -7.15 5.08 -14.50
CA ALA A 46 -6.12 4.12 -14.92
C ALA A 46 -5.77 3.15 -13.79
N ALA A 47 -5.55 3.66 -12.56
CA ALA A 47 -5.29 2.84 -11.39
C ALA A 47 -6.45 1.86 -11.09
N ARG A 48 -7.71 2.34 -11.10
CA ARG A 48 -8.89 1.47 -10.96
C ARG A 48 -8.98 0.43 -12.08
N GLY A 49 -8.62 0.81 -13.31
CA GLY A 49 -8.60 -0.08 -14.47
C GLY A 49 -7.58 -1.21 -14.33
N VAL A 50 -6.39 -0.95 -13.79
CA VAL A 50 -5.38 -1.97 -13.49
C VAL A 50 -5.91 -2.97 -12.48
N LEU A 51 -6.52 -2.49 -11.38
CA LEU A 51 -7.12 -3.36 -10.37
C LEU A 51 -8.23 -4.23 -10.96
N ARG A 52 -9.15 -3.63 -11.73
CA ARG A 52 -10.22 -4.37 -12.41
C ARG A 52 -9.67 -5.46 -13.32
N ARG A 53 -8.72 -5.13 -14.20
CA ARG A 53 -8.11 -6.12 -15.11
C ARG A 53 -7.41 -7.23 -14.33
N SER A 54 -6.76 -6.90 -13.23
CA SER A 54 -6.06 -7.88 -12.40
C SER A 54 -7.03 -8.82 -11.71
N ALA A 55 -8.10 -8.27 -11.12
CA ALA A 55 -9.15 -9.07 -10.50
C ALA A 55 -9.87 -9.96 -11.51
N THR A 56 -10.11 -9.50 -12.73
CA THR A 56 -10.64 -10.35 -13.82
C THR A 56 -9.67 -11.48 -14.17
N ARG A 57 -8.36 -11.22 -14.28
CA ARG A 57 -7.37 -12.26 -14.61
C ARG A 57 -7.28 -13.38 -13.58
N VAL A 58 -7.64 -13.11 -12.32
CA VAL A 58 -7.61 -14.10 -11.24
C VAL A 58 -9.01 -14.48 -10.74
N GLU A 59 -10.06 -14.06 -11.46
CA GLU A 59 -11.47 -14.44 -11.22
C GLU A 59 -12.05 -14.11 -9.83
N ILE A 60 -11.48 -13.13 -9.11
CA ILE A 60 -11.89 -12.76 -7.73
C ILE A 60 -12.99 -11.69 -7.65
N GLY A 61 -13.70 -11.42 -8.75
CA GLY A 61 -14.78 -10.42 -8.79
C GLY A 61 -14.28 -8.97 -8.68
N ARG A 62 -15.11 -8.07 -8.13
CA ARG A 62 -14.83 -6.62 -8.11
C ARG A 62 -13.87 -6.27 -6.96
N VAL A 63 -12.69 -5.77 -7.33
CA VAL A 63 -11.72 -5.21 -6.38
C VAL A 63 -11.58 -3.70 -6.58
N VAL A 64 -11.62 -2.94 -5.49
CA VAL A 64 -11.49 -1.48 -5.48
C VAL A 64 -10.39 -1.02 -4.51
N PRO A 65 -9.77 0.16 -4.71
CA PRO A 65 -8.70 0.65 -3.83
C PRO A 65 -9.08 0.68 -2.35
N HIS A 66 -10.34 1.02 -2.03
CA HIS A 66 -10.84 1.05 -0.66
C HIS A 66 -10.80 -0.34 0.00
N ALA A 67 -11.07 -1.41 -0.75
CA ALA A 67 -11.03 -2.78 -0.21
C ALA A 67 -9.61 -3.20 0.20
N PHE A 68 -8.57 -2.77 -0.55
CA PHE A 68 -7.18 -2.97 -0.14
C PHE A 68 -6.85 -2.22 1.15
N ARG A 69 -7.25 -0.95 1.26
CA ARG A 69 -7.03 -0.16 2.48
C ARG A 69 -7.73 -0.78 3.69
N HIS A 70 -8.96 -1.25 3.51
CA HIS A 70 -9.69 -1.95 4.56
C HIS A 70 -9.01 -3.25 4.97
N SER A 71 -8.68 -4.12 4.00
CA SER A 71 -8.03 -5.41 4.27
C SER A 71 -6.69 -5.24 4.98
N PHE A 72 -5.89 -4.26 4.56
CA PHE A 72 -4.64 -3.92 5.24
C PHE A 72 -4.87 -3.42 6.67
N ALA A 73 -5.85 -2.53 6.89
CA ALA A 73 -6.18 -2.03 8.22
C ALA A 73 -6.58 -3.17 9.17
N THR A 74 -7.45 -4.06 8.71
CA THR A 74 -7.91 -5.21 9.49
C THR A 74 -6.76 -6.15 9.83
N ALA A 75 -5.90 -6.46 8.86
CA ALA A 75 -4.77 -7.35 9.08
C ALA A 75 -3.76 -6.78 10.08
N VAL A 76 -3.45 -5.48 9.98
CA VAL A 76 -2.54 -4.81 10.94
C VAL A 76 -3.17 -4.76 12.33
N LEU A 77 -4.46 -4.46 12.44
CA LEU A 77 -5.15 -4.42 13.72
C LEU A 77 -5.12 -5.79 14.42
N ASP A 78 -5.36 -6.86 13.67
CA ASP A 78 -5.31 -8.23 14.18
C ASP A 78 -3.89 -8.61 14.65
N ALA A 79 -2.89 -8.37 13.81
CA ALA A 79 -1.49 -8.63 14.13
C ALA A 79 -0.98 -7.79 15.32
N ALA A 80 -1.51 -6.57 15.46
CA ALA A 80 -1.24 -5.69 16.60
C ALA A 80 -2.10 -6.00 17.84
N ARG A 81 -2.82 -7.13 17.85
CA ARG A 81 -3.69 -7.59 18.95
C ARG A 81 -4.71 -6.53 19.39
N GLY A 82 -5.31 -5.85 18.41
CA GLY A 82 -6.31 -4.81 18.65
C GLY A 82 -5.75 -3.42 18.94
N ASN A 83 -4.43 -3.20 18.87
CA ASN A 83 -3.85 -1.88 19.05
C ASN A 83 -4.15 -0.96 17.84
N ALA A 84 -5.20 -0.16 17.98
CA ALA A 84 -5.69 0.72 16.92
C ALA A 84 -4.73 1.90 16.61
N VAL A 85 -3.79 2.24 17.50
CA VAL A 85 -2.76 3.26 17.23
C VAL A 85 -1.74 2.72 16.21
N ILE A 86 -1.29 1.47 16.40
CA ILE A 86 -0.41 0.77 15.45
C ILE A 86 -1.06 0.70 14.07
N ALA A 87 -2.34 0.30 14.01
CA ALA A 87 -3.07 0.26 12.76
C ALA A 87 -3.17 1.66 12.11
N ARG A 88 -3.60 2.68 12.87
CA ARG A 88 -3.70 4.07 12.39
C ARG A 88 -2.41 4.54 11.73
N ASP A 89 -1.29 4.36 12.42
CA ASP A 89 0.02 4.86 11.99
C ASP A 89 0.54 4.05 10.78
N ALA A 90 0.31 2.74 10.74
CA ALA A 90 0.68 1.88 9.61
C ALA A 90 -0.02 2.27 8.30
N GLY A 91 -1.32 2.61 8.33
CA GLY A 91 -2.05 3.02 7.11
C GLY A 91 -2.01 4.52 6.81
N GLY A 92 -1.32 5.32 7.64
CA GLY A 92 -1.18 6.75 7.48
C GLY A 92 -2.52 7.50 7.50
N TRP A 93 -3.45 7.06 8.35
CA TRP A 93 -4.76 7.68 8.50
C TRP A 93 -4.66 8.93 9.39
N ALA A 94 -5.10 10.08 8.87
CA ALA A 94 -4.99 11.38 9.56
C ALA A 94 -5.91 11.53 10.78
N SER A 95 -6.99 10.75 10.87
CA SER A 95 -7.74 10.58 12.10
C SER A 95 -8.36 9.19 12.16
N ALA A 96 -8.16 8.53 13.29
CA ALA A 96 -9.04 7.46 13.71
C ALA A 96 -10.25 8.14 14.34
N ALA A 97 -11.43 8.07 13.74
CA ALA A 97 -12.67 8.52 14.40
C ALA A 97 -12.99 7.70 15.67
N THR A 98 -12.08 6.85 16.16
CA THR A 98 -12.19 6.16 17.44
C THR A 98 -10.85 6.02 18.19
N VAL A 99 -9.83 6.86 17.90
CA VAL A 99 -8.56 6.80 18.67
C VAL A 99 -7.93 8.18 18.81
N GLU A 100 -8.55 9.06 19.59
CA GLU A 100 -8.00 10.38 19.87
C GLU A 100 -8.15 10.89 21.31
N GLN A 101 -8.21 10.04 22.34
CA GLN A 101 -8.07 10.59 23.71
C GLN A 101 -7.09 9.90 24.65
N VAL A 102 -6.36 8.84 24.26
CA VAL A 102 -5.51 8.17 25.25
C VAL A 102 -4.05 7.93 24.84
N TYR A 103 -3.71 7.61 23.59
CA TYR A 103 -2.32 7.25 23.25
C TYR A 103 -1.91 7.72 21.85
N GLY A 104 -1.17 8.82 21.78
CA GLY A 104 -0.99 9.62 20.57
C GLY A 104 0.25 9.35 19.70
N HIS A 105 1.22 8.54 20.11
CA HIS A 105 2.42 8.28 19.29
C HIS A 105 2.92 6.85 19.51
N VAL A 106 2.72 5.96 18.52
CA VAL A 106 3.49 4.72 18.47
C VAL A 106 4.87 5.07 17.95
N ASP A 107 5.91 4.63 18.67
CA ASP A 107 7.27 4.68 18.17
C ASP A 107 7.38 3.74 16.97
N VAL A 108 7.91 4.23 15.85
CA VAL A 108 8.15 3.40 14.66
C VAL A 108 9.10 2.26 14.98
N HIS A 109 9.98 2.40 15.98
CA HIS A 109 10.86 1.35 16.47
C HIS A 109 10.21 0.39 17.47
N ASP A 110 8.92 0.54 17.77
CA ASP A 110 8.19 -0.37 18.63
C ASP A 110 8.25 -1.81 18.05
N PRO A 111 8.70 -2.81 18.85
CA PRO A 111 8.77 -4.19 18.41
C PRO A 111 7.40 -4.78 18.04
N VAL A 112 6.31 -4.35 18.70
CA VAL A 112 4.94 -4.79 18.40
C VAL A 112 4.48 -4.22 17.06
N PHE A 113 4.79 -2.95 16.79
CA PHE A 113 4.53 -2.33 15.48
C PHE A 113 5.29 -3.05 14.36
N THR A 114 6.55 -3.39 14.61
CA THR A 114 7.40 -4.11 13.67
C THR A 114 6.87 -5.51 13.39
N ALA A 115 6.58 -6.29 14.44
CA ALA A 115 6.04 -7.64 14.30
C ALA A 115 4.69 -7.66 13.58
N ALA A 116 3.81 -6.68 13.86
CA ALA A 116 2.52 -6.58 13.19
C ALA A 116 2.68 -6.37 11.67
N LEU A 117 3.59 -5.47 11.27
CA LEU A 117 3.88 -5.27 9.85
C LEU A 117 4.51 -6.50 9.20
N GLU A 118 5.47 -7.15 9.87
CA GLU A 118 6.11 -8.35 9.34
C GLU A 118 5.12 -9.52 9.14
N GLN A 119 4.16 -9.69 10.06
CA GLN A 119 3.09 -10.66 9.93
C GLN A 119 2.17 -10.33 8.75
N VAL A 120 1.71 -9.08 8.63
CA VAL A 120 0.82 -8.64 7.53
C VAL A 120 1.51 -8.73 6.17
N TRP A 121 2.82 -8.51 6.11
CA TRP A 121 3.61 -8.64 4.89
C TRP A 121 3.99 -10.09 4.56
N GLY A 122 3.66 -11.06 5.40
CA GLY A 122 4.00 -12.47 5.20
C GLY A 122 5.50 -12.74 5.30
N THR A 123 6.23 -11.93 6.07
CA THR A 123 7.67 -12.08 6.29
C THR A 123 8.00 -12.85 7.58
N GLN A 124 7.00 -13.13 8.43
CA GLN A 124 7.11 -14.13 9.49
C GLN A 124 6.46 -15.44 9.04
N PRO A 125 7.03 -16.62 9.40
CA PRO A 125 6.44 -17.92 9.13
C PRO A 125 5.14 -18.17 9.88
#